data_AF-A0A661TRS8-F1
#
_entry.id   AF-A0A661TRS8-F1
#
_cell.length_a   1.000
_cell.length_b   1.000
_cell.length_c   1.000
_cell.angle_alpha   90.00
_cell.angle_beta   90.00
_cell.angle_gamma   90.00
#
_symmetry.space_group_name_H-M   'P 1'
#
loop_
_entity.id
_entity.type
_entity.pdbx_description
1 polymer ?
#
loop_
_entity_poly.entity_id
_entity_poly.type
_entity_poly.pdbx_seq_one_letter_code
_entity_poly.pdbx_strand_id
1 'polypeptide(L)'
;MGTYISQSDVENVFGEDNVLVWSDLDASDSVDATRIATGIATAEEDVENRFRDGDYAIPFSSALSTIKDWCAKLAGLWLYECRPKRDSDTDDEYYAKMREQVDVDIDAYTSGQRRLNLTRADSGSPRAPVVV
;
A
#
# COMPACT_ATOMS: atom_id res chain seq x y z
N MET A 1 8.90 7.46 -5.79
CA MET A 1 7.57 6.94 -5.41
C MET A 1 6.53 7.85 -6.03
N GLY A 2 5.49 7.26 -6.60
CA GLY A 2 4.29 7.99 -6.97
C GLY A 2 3.49 8.41 -5.74
N THR A 3 2.55 9.34 -5.92
CA THR A 3 1.57 9.72 -4.90
C THR A 3 0.22 9.21 -5.36
N TYR A 4 -0.20 8.09 -4.78
CA TYR A 4 -1.40 7.33 -5.15
C TYR A 4 -2.55 7.56 -4.19
N ILE A 5 -2.24 7.75 -2.90
CA ILE A 5 -3.22 7.93 -1.84
C ILE A 5 -2.94 9.19 -1.02
N SER A 6 -3.94 9.59 -0.25
CA SER A 6 -3.91 10.70 0.69
C SER A 6 -4.32 10.21 2.09
N GLN A 7 -4.16 11.07 3.10
CA GLN A 7 -4.67 10.81 4.46
C GLN A 7 -6.16 10.43 4.45
N SER A 8 -6.97 11.12 3.64
CA SER A 8 -8.40 10.83 3.55
C SER A 8 -8.72 9.42 3.04
N ASP A 9 -7.85 8.83 2.20
CA ASP A 9 -8.03 7.45 1.74
C ASP A 9 -7.79 6.45 2.88
N VAL A 10 -6.85 6.73 3.78
CA VAL A 10 -6.59 5.91 4.98
C VAL A 10 -7.73 6.04 5.98
N GLU A 11 -8.19 7.26 6.22
CA GLU A 11 -9.33 7.55 7.11
C GLU A 11 -10.63 6.91 6.60
N ASN A 12 -10.83 6.84 5.29
CA ASN A 12 -11.99 6.14 4.71
C ASN A 12 -11.98 4.63 4.99
N VAL A 13 -10.80 4.02 5.17
CA VAL A 13 -10.66 2.58 5.45
C VAL A 13 -10.78 2.27 6.94
N PHE A 14 -10.13 3.06 7.79
CA PHE A 14 -10.00 2.76 9.22
C PHE A 14 -10.81 3.68 10.13
N GLY A 15 -11.31 4.80 9.64
CA GLY A 15 -11.96 5.86 10.42
C GLY A 15 -10.97 6.89 10.97
N GLU A 16 -11.42 8.15 11.05
CA GLU A 16 -10.63 9.28 11.56
C GLU A 16 -10.14 9.06 12.99
N ASP A 17 -10.99 8.54 13.89
CA ASP A 17 -10.65 8.27 15.29
C ASP A 17 -9.48 7.28 15.42
N ASN A 18 -9.50 6.21 14.62
CA ASN A 18 -8.42 5.22 14.63
C ASN A 18 -7.12 5.82 14.11
N VAL A 19 -7.19 6.58 13.01
CA VAL A 19 -6.02 7.25 12.43
C VAL A 19 -5.43 8.26 13.42
N LEU A 20 -6.26 9.00 14.15
CA LEU A 20 -5.82 9.87 15.23
C LEU A 20 -5.06 9.08 16.30
N VAL A 21 -5.66 8.02 16.86
CA VAL A 21 -5.03 7.22 17.93
C VAL A 21 -3.73 6.56 17.46
N TRP A 22 -3.63 6.11 16.21
CA TRP A 22 -2.44 5.40 15.72
C TRP A 22 -1.33 6.32 15.24
N SER A 23 -1.66 7.55 14.85
CA SER A 23 -0.68 8.57 14.49
C SER A 23 -0.14 9.32 15.71
N ASP A 24 -0.95 9.50 16.75
CA ASP A 24 -0.56 10.26 17.95
C ASP A 24 0.22 9.40 18.97
N LEU A 25 1.55 9.38 18.84
CA LEU A 25 2.42 8.69 19.79
C LEU A 25 2.58 9.42 21.13
N ASP A 26 2.40 10.73 21.13
CA ASP A 26 2.64 11.59 22.29
C ASP A 26 1.37 11.85 23.11
N ALA A 27 0.22 11.28 22.71
CA ALA A 27 -1.09 11.53 23.31
C ALA A 27 -1.41 13.04 23.39
N SER A 28 -1.11 13.74 22.30
CA SER A 28 -1.36 15.16 22.08
C SER A 28 -2.80 15.51 21.70
N ASP A 29 -3.65 14.49 21.51
CA ASP A 29 -5.02 14.59 20.96
C ASP A 29 -5.03 15.27 19.57
N SER A 30 -3.92 15.13 18.83
CA SER A 30 -3.75 15.72 17.50
C SER A 30 -3.12 14.75 16.53
N VAL A 31 -3.56 14.82 15.27
CA VAL A 31 -3.07 13.95 14.20
C VAL A 31 -1.63 14.33 13.85
N ASP A 32 -0.70 13.36 13.93
CA ASP A 32 0.66 13.53 13.41
C ASP A 32 0.68 13.30 11.88
N ALA A 33 0.51 14.41 11.15
CA ALA A 33 0.55 14.42 9.69
C ALA A 33 1.88 13.91 9.11
N THR A 34 3.01 14.08 9.82
CA THR A 34 4.32 13.60 9.36
C THR A 34 4.38 12.08 9.41
N ARG A 35 3.84 11.49 10.46
CA ARG A 35 3.76 10.05 10.63
C ARG A 35 2.82 9.41 9.62
N ILE A 36 1.67 10.02 9.37
CA ILE A 36 0.75 9.57 8.31
C ILE A 36 1.43 9.63 6.94
N ALA A 37 2.10 10.74 6.62
CA ALA A 37 2.83 10.87 5.36
C ALA A 37 3.94 9.80 5.22
N THR A 38 4.61 9.44 6.32
CA THR A 38 5.61 8.37 6.34
C THR A 38 4.98 6.99 6.10
N GLY A 39 3.84 6.71 6.73
CA GLY A 39 3.10 5.47 6.51
C GLY A 39 2.61 5.33 5.06
N ILE A 40 2.10 6.41 4.47
CA ILE A 40 1.70 6.47 3.06
C ILE A 40 2.92 6.19 2.16
N ALA A 41 4.02 6.91 2.34
CA ALA A 41 5.21 6.73 1.51
C ALA A 41 5.76 5.30 1.59
N THR A 42 5.75 4.70 2.79
CA THR A 42 6.19 3.31 2.98
C THR A 42 5.27 2.32 2.26
N ALA A 43 3.96 2.50 2.36
CA ALA A 43 2.98 1.64 1.68
C ALA A 43 3.07 1.76 0.16
N GLU A 44 3.23 2.96 -0.38
CA GLU A 44 3.41 3.21 -1.81
C GLU A 44 4.72 2.58 -2.31
N GLU A 45 5.81 2.71 -1.55
CA GLU A 45 7.07 2.04 -1.84
C GLU A 45 6.94 0.52 -1.87
N ASP A 46 6.29 -0.07 -0.86
CA ASP A 46 6.12 -1.51 -0.74
C ASP A 46 5.35 -2.06 -1.95
N VAL A 47 4.23 -1.42 -2.32
CA VAL A 47 3.46 -1.82 -3.50
C VAL A 47 4.32 -1.66 -4.76
N GLU A 48 4.99 -0.53 -4.98
CA GLU A 48 5.86 -0.35 -6.14
C GLU A 48 6.97 -1.42 -6.19
N ASN A 49 7.60 -1.75 -5.07
CA ASN A 49 8.64 -2.75 -5.01
C ASN A 49 8.13 -4.15 -5.34
N ARG A 50 6.89 -4.49 -4.98
CA ARG A 50 6.27 -5.78 -5.37
C ARG A 50 6.04 -5.88 -6.87
N PHE A 51 5.78 -4.77 -7.56
CA PHE A 51 5.59 -4.73 -9.01
C PHE A 51 6.87 -4.41 -9.79
N ARG A 52 7.99 -4.13 -9.10
CA ARG A 52 9.29 -3.86 -9.72
C ARG A 52 9.73 -5.08 -10.53
N ASP A 53 10.31 -4.80 -11.70
CA ASP A 53 10.70 -5.82 -12.70
C ASP A 53 9.54 -6.65 -13.28
N GLY A 54 8.29 -6.26 -12.99
CA GLY A 54 7.08 -6.88 -13.54
C GLY A 54 6.61 -6.27 -14.87
N ASP A 55 5.41 -6.67 -15.28
CA ASP A 55 4.79 -6.28 -16.55
C ASP A 55 4.26 -4.83 -16.59
N TYR A 56 4.29 -4.10 -15.47
CA TYR A 56 3.68 -2.78 -15.34
C TYR A 56 4.73 -1.68 -15.20
N ALA A 57 4.44 -0.52 -15.79
CA ALA A 57 5.29 0.64 -15.65
C ALA A 57 5.13 1.25 -14.24
N ILE A 58 6.27 1.55 -13.61
CA ILE A 58 6.37 2.19 -12.30
C ILE A 58 7.13 3.51 -12.46
N PRO A 59 6.67 4.63 -11.87
CA PRO A 59 5.43 4.77 -11.08
C PRO A 59 4.18 4.54 -11.92
N PHE A 60 3.09 4.10 -11.29
CA PHE A 60 1.84 3.82 -11.99
C PHE A 60 1.25 5.11 -12.55
N SER A 61 0.91 5.11 -13.84
CA SER A 61 0.38 6.28 -14.56
C SER A 61 -0.99 6.73 -14.05
N SER A 62 -1.75 5.82 -13.42
CA SER A 62 -3.00 6.11 -12.74
C SER A 62 -3.14 5.22 -11.52
N ALA A 63 -3.46 5.80 -10.36
CA ALA A 63 -3.80 5.05 -9.17
C ALA A 63 -5.19 4.42 -9.33
N LEU A 64 -5.23 3.19 -9.88
CA LEU A 64 -6.46 2.40 -9.92
C LEU A 64 -7.01 2.24 -8.50
N SER A 65 -8.34 2.16 -8.37
CA SER A 65 -9.00 1.97 -7.08
C SER A 65 -8.41 0.80 -6.29
N THR A 66 -8.01 -0.27 -6.97
CA THR A 66 -7.34 -1.43 -6.39
C THR A 66 -5.99 -1.07 -5.74
N ILE A 67 -5.15 -0.28 -6.43
CA ILE A 67 -3.85 0.15 -5.91
C ILE A 67 -4.04 1.10 -4.73
N LYS A 68 -5.01 2.01 -4.84
CA LYS A 68 -5.37 2.91 -3.75
C LYS A 68 -5.81 2.13 -2.51
N ASP A 69 -6.67 1.13 -2.69
CA ASP A 69 -7.16 0.28 -1.59
C ASP A 69 -6.02 -0.47 -0.90
N TRP A 70 -5.08 -1.05 -1.65
CA TRP A 70 -3.90 -1.70 -1.08
C TRP A 70 -2.99 -0.73 -0.34
N CYS A 71 -2.65 0.40 -0.95
CA CYS A 71 -1.79 1.41 -0.31
C CYS A 71 -2.44 1.94 0.96
N ALA A 72 -3.75 2.21 0.95
CA ALA A 72 -4.47 2.74 2.10
C ALA A 72 -4.48 1.74 3.26
N LYS A 73 -4.75 0.45 2.97
CA LYS A 73 -4.69 -0.63 3.96
C LYS A 73 -3.30 -0.80 4.54
N LEU A 74 -2.26 -0.87 3.70
CA LEU A 74 -0.88 -1.02 4.14
C LEU A 74 -0.40 0.19 4.97
N ALA A 75 -0.78 1.41 4.59
CA ALA A 75 -0.44 2.62 5.34
C ALA A 75 -1.08 2.61 6.73
N GLY A 76 -2.37 2.26 6.84
CA GLY A 76 -3.04 2.14 8.13
C GLY A 76 -2.49 1.00 9.00
N LEU A 77 -2.17 -0.15 8.39
CA LEU A 77 -1.50 -1.25 9.08
C LEU A 77 -0.11 -0.84 9.60
N TRP A 78 0.65 -0.07 8.82
CA TRP A 78 1.94 0.47 9.26
C TRP A 78 1.78 1.38 10.49
N LEU A 79 0.78 2.27 10.48
CA LEU A 79 0.47 3.12 11.64
C LEU A 79 0.08 2.29 12.87
N TYR A 80 -0.76 1.26 12.66
CA TYR A 80 -1.19 0.32 13.70
C TYR A 80 0.01 -0.43 14.32
N GLU A 81 0.91 -0.97 13.49
CA GLU A 81 2.04 -1.78 13.93
C GLU A 81 3.15 -0.94 14.59
N CYS A 82 3.35 0.29 14.12
CA CYS A 82 4.42 1.15 14.63
C CYS A 82 4.07 1.83 15.96
N ARG A 83 2.88 1.59 16.52
CA ARG A 83 2.48 2.12 17.84
C ARG A 83 2.86 1.14 18.96
N PRO A 84 3.10 1.62 20.20
CA PRO A 84 3.22 0.74 21.36
C PRO A 84 1.90 -0.02 21.60
N LYS A 85 1.93 -1.34 21.47
CA LYS A 85 0.76 -2.19 21.75
C LYS A 85 0.39 -2.12 23.23
N ARG A 86 -0.90 -2.03 23.51
CA ARG A 86 -1.45 -2.14 24.88
C ARG A 86 -2.02 -3.54 25.05
N ASP A 87 -1.99 -4.08 26.27
CA ASP A 87 -2.55 -5.42 26.59
C ASP A 87 -4.05 -5.57 26.22
N SER A 88 -4.75 -4.45 25.99
CA SER A 88 -6.15 -4.41 25.57
C SER A 88 -6.37 -4.54 24.06
N ASP A 89 -5.33 -4.56 23.24
CA ASP A 89 -5.47 -4.58 21.78
C ASP A 89 -5.89 -5.98 21.30
N THR A 90 -7.20 -6.18 21.15
CA THR A 90 -7.78 -7.47 20.72
C THR A 90 -7.84 -7.65 19.21
N ASP A 91 -7.56 -6.60 18.44
CA ASP A 91 -7.82 -6.56 17.00
C ASP A 91 -6.64 -7.06 16.15
N ASP A 92 -5.58 -7.55 16.80
CA ASP A 92 -4.36 -8.05 16.14
C ASP A 92 -4.67 -9.11 15.08
N GLU A 93 -5.60 -10.03 15.36
CA GLU A 93 -5.97 -11.08 14.41
C GLU A 93 -6.70 -10.51 13.17
N TYR A 94 -7.53 -9.47 13.36
CA TYR A 94 -8.27 -8.84 12.28
C TYR A 94 -7.32 -8.11 11.31
N TYR A 95 -6.39 -7.32 11.85
CA TYR A 95 -5.41 -6.58 11.04
C TYR A 95 -4.37 -7.49 10.39
N ALA A 96 -3.96 -8.58 11.06
CA ALA A 96 -3.10 -9.59 10.45
C ALA A 96 -3.76 -10.26 9.23
N LYS A 97 -5.05 -10.62 9.34
CA LYS A 97 -5.83 -11.16 8.20
C LYS A 97 -6.00 -10.15 7.08
N MET A 98 -6.17 -8.86 7.40
CA MET A 98 -6.23 -7.81 6.40
C MET A 98 -4.92 -7.71 5.61
N ARG A 99 -3.77 -7.78 6.30
CA ARG A 99 -2.45 -7.78 5.66
C ARG A 99 -2.28 -8.97 4.73
N GLU A 100 -2.58 -10.18 5.22
CA GLU A 100 -2.51 -11.41 4.44
C GLU A 100 -3.38 -11.33 3.18
N GLN A 101 -4.60 -10.80 3.31
CA GLN A 101 -5.50 -10.63 2.17
C GLN A 101 -4.92 -9.66 1.11
N VAL A 102 -4.33 -8.54 1.53
CA VAL A 102 -3.68 -7.59 0.62
C VAL A 102 -2.50 -8.23 -0.08
N ASP A 103 -1.65 -8.96 0.65
CA ASP A 103 -0.50 -9.66 0.08
C ASP A 103 -0.92 -10.71 -0.95
N VAL A 104 -1.93 -11.53 -0.63
CA VAL A 104 -2.49 -12.53 -1.56
C VAL A 104 -3.06 -11.87 -2.82
N ASP A 105 -3.76 -10.74 -2.66
CA ASP A 105 -4.29 -10.01 -3.81
C ASP A 105 -3.16 -9.46 -4.68
N ILE A 106 -2.14 -8.80 -4.10
CA ILE A 106 -0.97 -8.30 -4.83
C ILE A 106 -0.29 -9.44 -5.59
N ASP A 107 -0.05 -10.58 -4.92
CA ASP A 107 0.58 -11.75 -5.51
C ASP A 107 -0.21 -12.32 -6.71
N ALA A 108 -1.54 -12.25 -6.67
CA ALA A 108 -2.37 -12.65 -7.81
C ALA A 108 -2.16 -11.76 -9.05
N TYR A 109 -1.82 -10.48 -8.88
CA TYR A 109 -1.54 -9.57 -9.99
C TYR A 109 -0.08 -9.65 -10.46
N THR A 110 0.88 -9.83 -9.55
CA THR A 110 2.31 -9.97 -9.91
C THR A 110 2.60 -11.31 -10.57
N SER A 111 1.90 -12.38 -10.18
CA SER A 111 1.98 -13.71 -10.83
C SER A 111 1.20 -13.80 -12.15
N GLY A 112 0.45 -12.76 -12.52
CA GLY A 112 -0.33 -12.70 -13.76
C GLY A 112 -1.64 -13.49 -13.73
N GLN A 113 -2.08 -14.01 -12.58
CA GLN A 113 -3.40 -14.64 -12.42
C GLN A 113 -4.54 -13.63 -12.63
N ARG A 114 -4.32 -12.38 -12.24
CA ARG A 114 -5.19 -11.22 -12.50
C ARG A 114 -4.42 -10.12 -13.22
N ARG A 115 -5.12 -9.22 -13.90
CA ARG A 115 -4.52 -8.11 -14.66
C ARG A 115 -5.06 -6.76 -14.20
N LEU A 116 -4.16 -5.80 -14.02
CA LEU A 116 -4.48 -4.40 -13.80
C LEU A 116 -4.60 -3.69 -15.16
N ASN A 117 -5.56 -2.79 -15.29
CA ASN A 117 -5.68 -1.93 -16.46
C ASN A 117 -4.73 -0.74 -16.37
N LEU A 118 -3.43 -1.04 -16.33
CA LEU A 118 -2.34 -0.06 -16.23
C LEU A 118 -1.48 -0.06 -17.48
N THR A 119 -0.72 1.02 -17.65
CA THR A 119 0.37 1.09 -18.62
C THR A 119 1.34 -0.07 -18.37
N ARG A 120 1.55 -0.90 -19.39
CA ARG A 120 2.56 -1.96 -19.34
C ARG A 120 3.95 -1.35 -19.44
N ALA A 121 4.93 -1.96 -18.78
CA ALA A 121 6.32 -1.70 -19.08
C ALA A 121 6.59 -2.22 -20.50
N ASP A 122 6.64 -1.31 -21.49
CA ASP A 122 6.90 -1.68 -22.88
C ASP A 122 8.16 -2.56 -22.95
N SER A 123 8.00 -3.83 -23.31
CA SER A 123 9.11 -4.69 -23.68
C SER A 123 9.56 -4.29 -25.09
N GLY A 124 10.11 -3.08 -25.23
CA GLY A 124 10.57 -2.48 -26.48
C GLY A 124 11.83 -3.14 -27.07
N SER A 125 12.06 -4.43 -26.83
CA SER A 125 13.11 -5.18 -27.51
C SER A 125 12.60 -6.58 -27.83
N PRO A 126 12.58 -6.98 -29.11
CA PRO A 126 12.42 -8.38 -29.48
C PRO A 126 13.49 -9.19 -28.74
N ARG A 127 13.08 -10.10 -27.85
CA ARG A 127 13.98 -11.12 -27.24
C ARG A 127 14.28 -12.28 -28.20
N ALA A 128 13.97 -12.13 -29.48
CA ALA A 128 14.32 -13.11 -30.50
C ALA A 128 15.72 -12.76 -31.05
N PRO A 129 16.67 -13.71 -31.11
CA PRO A 129 17.93 -13.47 -31.78
C PRO A 129 17.65 -13.16 -33.25
N VAL A 130 18.10 -12.00 -33.72
CA VAL A 130 18.15 -11.70 -35.15
C VAL A 130 19.27 -12.57 -35.73
N VAL A 131 18.89 -13.60 -36.49
CA VAL A 131 19.83 -14.34 -37.32
C VAL A 131 20.17 -13.42 -38.49
N VAL A 132 21.40 -12.91 -38.51
CA VAL A 132 22.00 -12.17 -39.64
C VAL A 132 22.81 -13.15 -40.46
#